data_AF-A0A968M163-F1
#
_entry.id   AF-A0A968M163-F1
#
_cell.length_a   1.000
_cell.length_b   1.000
_cell.length_c   1.000
_cell.angle_alpha   90.00
_cell.angle_beta   90.00
_cell.angle_gamma   90.00
#
_symmetry.space_group_name_H-M   'P 1'
#
loop_
_entity.id
_entity.type
_entity.pdbx_description
1 polymer ?
#
loop_
_entity_poly.entity_id
_entity_poly.type
_entity_poly.pdbx_seq_one_letter_code
_entity_poly.pdbx_strand_id
1 'polypeptide(L)'
;MASCLGAISLPSLAQFPNPTQNPVPTAQPVTTPALTPQSGFFCDSSSGKVPTTMYQSSQGNSEPWIQWVSDHFSGSGWSPDTRCQEVSSRLETYRKNKQLRYVTLGTVNNQSVICVASKDQGPCEGIIYTLKPGQDGIQALNNLFAWRKGEEGLESNYESVTAIPYIDVGTRLDETTVEATSEPKTSTTKKTAPQQVTPDNYRDL
;
A
#
# COMPACT_ATOMS: atom_id res chain seq x y z
N MET A 1 -79.48 -39.60 42.25
CA MET A 1 -79.01 -40.68 41.36
C MET A 1 -79.51 -40.38 39.95
N ALA A 2 -78.72 -39.67 39.15
CA ALA A 2 -78.90 -39.58 37.69
C ALA A 2 -77.59 -39.07 37.10
N SER A 3 -76.89 -39.96 36.40
CA SER A 3 -75.57 -39.80 35.81
C SER A 3 -75.59 -38.82 34.64
N CYS A 4 -74.65 -37.87 34.62
CA CYS A 4 -74.33 -37.09 33.43
C CYS A 4 -73.22 -37.79 32.65
N LEU A 5 -73.53 -38.09 31.39
CA LEU A 5 -72.62 -38.59 30.36
C LEU A 5 -71.63 -37.48 29.98
N GLY A 6 -70.33 -37.72 30.15
CA GLY A 6 -69.26 -36.89 29.60
C GLY A 6 -68.55 -37.63 28.47
N ALA A 7 -68.71 -37.16 27.24
CA ALA A 7 -67.99 -37.67 26.08
C ALA A 7 -66.51 -37.26 26.14
N ILE A 8 -65.62 -38.24 25.96
CA ILE A 8 -64.17 -38.03 25.92
C ILE A 8 -63.79 -37.78 24.45
N SER A 9 -63.44 -36.54 24.10
CA SER A 9 -62.88 -36.24 22.78
C SER A 9 -61.41 -36.64 22.75
N LEU A 10 -61.05 -37.59 21.88
CA LEU A 10 -59.66 -37.93 21.61
C LEU A 10 -58.98 -36.80 20.83
N PRO A 11 -57.73 -36.42 21.15
CA PRO A 11 -56.98 -35.47 20.36
C PRO A 11 -56.58 -36.08 19.01
N SER A 12 -56.76 -35.28 17.96
CA SER A 12 -56.41 -35.61 16.57
C SER A 12 -54.90 -35.78 16.43
N LEU A 13 -54.46 -36.90 15.83
CA LEU A 13 -53.06 -37.14 15.52
C LEU A 13 -52.62 -36.16 14.42
N ALA A 14 -51.72 -35.24 14.78
CA ALA A 14 -51.05 -34.37 13.83
C ALA A 14 -50.24 -35.23 12.82
N GLN A 15 -50.51 -35.01 11.54
CA GLN A 15 -49.85 -35.68 10.43
C GLN A 15 -48.45 -35.08 10.25
N PHE A 16 -47.41 -35.92 10.27
CA PHE A 16 -46.04 -35.50 9.97
C PHE A 16 -45.92 -35.15 8.47
N PRO A 17 -45.23 -34.05 8.10
CA PRO A 17 -45.00 -33.72 6.70
C PRO A 17 -44.02 -34.72 6.07
N ASN A 18 -44.40 -35.22 4.89
CA ASN A 18 -43.63 -36.16 4.06
C ASN A 18 -42.34 -35.49 3.51
N PRO A 19 -41.14 -36.07 3.65
CA PRO A 19 -39.87 -35.37 3.38
C PRO A 19 -39.40 -35.36 1.92
N THR A 20 -40.27 -35.61 0.93
CA THR A 20 -39.84 -35.88 -0.46
C THR A 20 -40.35 -34.90 -1.53
N GLN A 21 -40.48 -33.61 -1.21
CA GLN A 21 -40.77 -32.57 -2.21
C GLN A 21 -39.92 -31.32 -2.01
N ASN A 22 -38.61 -31.43 -2.23
CA ASN A 22 -37.79 -30.26 -2.57
C ASN A 22 -37.49 -30.31 -4.07
N PRO A 23 -37.83 -29.27 -4.85
CA PRO A 23 -37.47 -29.21 -6.26
C PRO A 23 -35.94 -29.16 -6.40
N VAL A 24 -35.40 -29.99 -7.30
CA VAL A 24 -33.98 -30.03 -7.65
C VAL A 24 -33.54 -28.64 -8.17
N PRO A 25 -32.48 -28.02 -7.60
CA PRO A 25 -31.93 -26.80 -8.16
C PRO A 25 -31.30 -27.09 -9.51
N THR A 26 -31.83 -26.46 -10.57
CA THR A 26 -31.26 -26.49 -11.92
C THR A 26 -29.81 -25.97 -11.84
N ALA A 27 -28.85 -26.81 -12.25
CA ALA A 27 -27.43 -26.44 -12.27
C ALA A 27 -27.23 -25.22 -13.19
N GLN A 28 -26.81 -24.09 -12.62
CA GLN A 28 -26.33 -22.94 -13.37
C GLN A 28 -24.91 -23.26 -13.90
N PRO A 29 -24.53 -22.79 -15.10
CA PRO A 29 -23.15 -22.91 -15.55
C PRO A 29 -22.25 -22.15 -14.57
N VAL A 30 -21.35 -22.89 -13.91
CA VAL A 30 -20.26 -22.32 -13.13
C VAL A 30 -19.31 -21.61 -14.09
N THR A 31 -19.52 -20.31 -14.30
CA THR A 31 -18.49 -19.44 -14.86
C THR A 31 -17.35 -19.39 -13.86
N THR A 32 -16.31 -20.20 -14.09
CA THR A 32 -15.01 -20.05 -13.45
C THR A 32 -14.56 -18.60 -13.66
N PRO A 33 -14.36 -17.79 -12.61
CA PRO A 33 -13.77 -16.48 -12.78
C PRO A 33 -12.41 -16.68 -13.46
N ALA A 34 -12.18 -16.04 -14.60
CA ALA A 34 -10.84 -15.90 -15.11
C ALA A 34 -10.00 -15.27 -14.00
N LEU A 35 -8.94 -15.95 -13.56
CA LEU A 35 -7.93 -15.41 -12.66
C LEU A 35 -7.31 -14.21 -13.37
N THR A 36 -7.87 -13.02 -13.15
CA THR A 36 -7.18 -11.80 -13.49
C THR A 36 -5.89 -11.79 -12.68
N PRO A 37 -4.73 -11.50 -13.30
CA PRO A 37 -3.49 -11.33 -12.54
C PRO A 37 -3.76 -10.35 -11.40
N GLN A 38 -3.64 -10.79 -10.15
CA GLN A 38 -3.90 -9.94 -8.99
C GLN A 38 -2.77 -8.92 -8.86
N SER A 39 -2.96 -7.74 -9.45
CA SER A 39 -2.07 -6.61 -9.22
C SER A 39 -2.32 -5.99 -7.84
N GLY A 40 -1.25 -5.47 -7.23
CA GLY A 40 -1.29 -4.86 -5.91
C GLY A 40 -0.26 -5.43 -4.95
N PHE A 41 -0.35 -4.97 -3.69
CA PHE A 41 0.48 -5.48 -2.61
C PHE A 41 -0.03 -6.81 -2.06
N PHE A 42 0.90 -7.71 -1.80
CA PHE A 42 0.63 -8.99 -1.14
C PHE A 42 1.80 -9.41 -0.26
N CYS A 43 1.58 -10.41 0.58
CA CYS A 43 2.64 -11.02 1.38
C CYS A 43 3.06 -12.34 0.73
N ASP A 44 4.33 -12.44 0.29
CA ASP A 44 4.94 -13.73 -0.04
C ASP A 44 5.49 -14.35 1.25
N SER A 45 4.78 -15.35 1.75
CA SER A 45 5.13 -16.16 2.93
C SER A 45 5.33 -17.62 2.54
N SER A 46 5.87 -17.88 1.34
CA SER A 46 6.17 -19.24 0.90
C SER A 46 7.10 -19.96 1.89
N SER A 47 6.77 -21.22 2.20
CA SER A 47 7.46 -22.01 3.23
C SER A 47 8.98 -22.03 3.02
N GLY A 48 9.73 -21.69 4.07
CA GLY A 48 11.19 -21.67 4.05
C GLY A 48 11.81 -20.38 3.48
N LYS A 49 11.00 -19.39 3.09
CA LYS A 49 11.46 -18.06 2.72
C LYS A 49 11.17 -17.04 3.82
N VAL A 50 11.94 -15.95 3.83
CA VAL A 50 11.65 -14.79 4.67
C VAL A 50 10.33 -14.16 4.21
N PRO A 51 9.34 -13.95 5.11
CA PRO A 51 8.10 -13.28 4.74
C PRO A 51 8.40 -11.91 4.14
N THR A 52 7.90 -11.68 2.93
CA THR A 52 8.24 -10.49 2.14
C THR A 52 6.99 -9.81 1.62
N THR A 53 6.84 -8.52 1.93
CA THR A 53 5.84 -7.66 1.28
C THR A 53 6.29 -7.42 -0.16
N MET A 54 5.45 -7.82 -1.12
CA MET A 54 5.69 -7.72 -2.56
C MET A 54 4.68 -6.78 -3.19
N TYR A 55 5.05 -6.12 -4.29
CA TYR A 55 4.13 -5.43 -5.19
C TYR A 55 4.12 -6.13 -6.54
N GLN A 56 2.94 -6.47 -7.08
CA GLN A 56 2.77 -6.94 -8.46
C GLN A 56 2.06 -5.87 -9.29
N SER A 57 2.68 -5.47 -10.40
CA SER A 57 2.07 -4.52 -11.32
C SER A 57 0.96 -5.18 -12.15
N SER A 58 0.12 -4.35 -12.78
CA SER A 58 -0.90 -4.78 -13.74
C SER A 58 -0.33 -5.54 -14.93
N GLN A 59 0.95 -5.33 -15.23
CA GLN A 59 1.71 -6.00 -16.30
C GLN A 59 2.30 -7.35 -15.82
N GLY A 60 2.13 -7.71 -14.54
CA GLY A 60 2.66 -8.94 -13.95
C GLY A 60 4.08 -8.84 -13.40
N ASN A 61 4.74 -7.68 -13.49
CA ASN A 61 6.07 -7.48 -12.91
C ASN A 61 5.95 -7.45 -11.38
N SER A 62 6.76 -8.25 -10.68
CA SER A 62 6.73 -8.33 -9.21
C SER A 62 8.04 -7.84 -8.60
N GLU A 63 7.96 -7.00 -7.57
CA GLU A 63 9.12 -6.44 -6.88
C GLU A 63 9.00 -6.55 -5.35
N PRO A 64 10.08 -6.90 -4.63
CA PRO A 64 10.09 -6.92 -3.17
C PRO A 64 10.15 -5.50 -2.60
N TRP A 65 9.38 -5.27 -1.54
CA TRP A 65 9.36 -4.00 -0.81
C TRP A 65 9.95 -4.17 0.59
N ILE A 66 9.43 -5.09 1.42
CA ILE A 66 9.88 -5.23 2.80
C ILE A 66 10.13 -6.69 3.13
N GLN A 67 11.35 -7.04 3.54
CA GLN A 67 11.66 -8.34 4.12
C GLN A 67 11.57 -8.30 5.65
N TRP A 68 10.76 -9.19 6.21
CA TRP A 68 10.48 -9.23 7.64
C TRP A 68 11.40 -10.22 8.34
N VAL A 69 12.60 -9.77 8.76
CA VAL A 69 13.64 -10.66 9.33
C VAL A 69 13.73 -10.67 10.86
N SER A 70 13.09 -9.71 11.54
CA SER A 70 13.37 -9.44 12.95
C SER A 70 12.24 -9.84 13.88
N ASP A 71 12.45 -10.74 14.83
CA ASP A 71 11.44 -11.14 15.82
C ASP A 71 11.19 -10.18 16.99
N HIS A 72 11.81 -8.99 16.98
CA HIS A 72 11.74 -8.02 18.09
C HIS A 72 10.31 -7.74 18.62
N PHE A 73 9.31 -7.68 17.73
CA PHE A 73 7.92 -7.40 18.11
C PHE A 73 7.04 -8.65 18.23
N SER A 74 7.60 -9.85 18.04
CA SER A 74 6.85 -11.11 18.10
C SER A 74 6.19 -11.34 19.46
N GLY A 75 6.82 -10.90 20.55
CA GLY A 75 6.26 -10.96 21.91
C GLY A 75 4.99 -10.11 22.11
N SER A 76 4.73 -9.16 21.22
CA SER A 76 3.52 -8.33 21.20
C SER A 76 2.54 -8.74 20.09
N GLY A 77 2.69 -9.94 19.54
CA GLY A 77 1.85 -10.47 18.45
C GLY A 77 2.25 -10.01 17.04
N TRP A 78 3.34 -9.25 16.89
CA TRP A 78 3.82 -8.76 15.59
C TRP A 78 5.01 -9.57 15.08
N SER A 79 4.75 -10.84 14.79
CA SER A 79 5.74 -11.72 14.16
C SER A 79 6.12 -11.24 12.75
N PRO A 80 7.21 -11.74 12.15
CA PRO A 80 7.51 -11.57 10.74
C PRO A 80 6.31 -11.80 9.80
N ASP A 81 5.64 -12.95 9.91
CA ASP A 81 4.48 -13.29 9.08
C ASP A 81 3.30 -12.34 9.29
N THR A 82 2.97 -12.05 10.54
CA THR A 82 1.86 -11.12 10.85
C THR A 82 2.13 -9.73 10.30
N ARG A 83 3.36 -9.21 10.45
CA ARG A 83 3.72 -7.90 9.87
C ARG A 83 3.67 -7.92 8.35
N CYS A 84 4.14 -8.99 7.72
CA CYS A 84 4.05 -9.14 6.28
C CYS A 84 2.60 -9.05 5.79
N GLN A 85 1.68 -9.80 6.40
CA GLN A 85 0.27 -9.79 6.03
C GLN A 85 -0.39 -8.42 6.26
N GLU A 86 -0.25 -7.87 7.47
CA GLU A 86 -0.89 -6.61 7.87
C GLU A 86 -0.37 -5.42 7.09
N VAL A 87 0.95 -5.32 6.89
CA VAL A 87 1.57 -4.20 6.18
C VAL A 87 1.30 -4.29 4.68
N SER A 88 1.33 -5.49 4.07
CA SER A 88 0.94 -5.65 2.67
C SER A 88 -0.52 -5.23 2.43
N SER A 89 -1.44 -5.64 3.30
CA SER A 89 -2.86 -5.26 3.20
C SER A 89 -3.06 -3.74 3.34
N ARG A 90 -2.35 -3.13 4.29
CA ARG A 90 -2.39 -1.69 4.51
C ARG A 90 -1.83 -0.88 3.33
N LEU A 91 -0.70 -1.31 2.78
CA LEU A 91 -0.11 -0.69 1.58
C LEU A 91 -1.06 -0.78 0.38
N GLU A 92 -1.73 -1.92 0.19
CA GLU A 92 -2.73 -2.04 -0.87
C GLU A 92 -3.90 -1.09 -0.66
N THR A 93 -4.33 -0.90 0.60
CA THR A 93 -5.38 0.06 0.93
C THR A 93 -4.94 1.49 0.58
N TYR A 94 -3.72 1.89 0.97
CA TYR A 94 -3.18 3.21 0.63
C TYR A 94 -3.05 3.42 -0.89
N ARG A 95 -2.61 2.39 -1.63
CA ARG A 95 -2.53 2.44 -3.10
C ARG A 95 -3.91 2.61 -3.74
N LYS A 96 -4.89 1.79 -3.33
CA LYS A 96 -6.27 1.87 -3.86
C LYS A 96 -6.90 3.23 -3.56
N ASN A 97 -6.60 3.81 -2.40
CA ASN A 97 -7.09 5.12 -1.98
C ASN A 97 -6.27 6.31 -2.50
N LYS A 98 -5.21 6.08 -3.31
CA LYS A 98 -4.31 7.13 -3.83
C LYS A 98 -3.57 7.93 -2.74
N GLN A 99 -3.33 7.28 -1.60
CA GLN A 99 -2.60 7.84 -0.45
C GLN A 99 -1.12 7.39 -0.43
N LEU A 100 -0.73 6.45 -1.30
CA LEU A 100 0.64 5.95 -1.41
C LEU A 100 1.38 6.65 -2.56
N ARG A 101 1.60 7.96 -2.43
CA ARG A 101 2.38 8.75 -3.40
C ARG A 101 3.85 8.84 -2.96
N TYR A 102 4.05 9.17 -1.68
CA TYR A 102 5.36 9.29 -1.05
C TYR A 102 5.47 8.37 0.15
N VAL A 103 6.69 7.92 0.43
CA VAL A 103 7.05 7.23 1.67
C VAL A 103 8.13 8.03 2.39
N THR A 104 7.98 8.20 3.69
CA THR A 104 8.83 9.06 4.51
C THR A 104 8.94 8.52 5.95
N LEU A 105 9.67 9.22 6.81
CA LEU A 105 9.67 8.99 8.25
C LEU A 105 8.73 9.96 8.96
N GLY A 106 8.08 9.45 10.00
CA GLY A 106 7.30 10.25 10.92
C GLY A 106 7.53 9.83 12.36
N THR A 107 6.83 10.51 13.26
CA THR A 107 6.71 10.12 14.66
C THR A 107 5.24 10.04 15.02
N VAL A 108 4.80 8.90 15.53
CA VAL A 108 3.43 8.71 16.04
C VAL A 108 3.52 8.12 17.44
N ASN A 109 2.80 8.71 18.41
CA ASN A 109 2.82 8.28 19.81
C ASN A 109 4.25 8.10 20.37
N ASN A 110 5.14 9.04 20.07
CA ASN A 110 6.55 9.03 20.50
C ASN A 110 7.39 7.87 19.93
N GLN A 111 6.90 7.17 18.89
CA GLN A 111 7.63 6.12 18.19
C GLN A 111 7.94 6.56 16.75
N SER A 112 9.16 6.30 16.31
CA SER A 112 9.56 6.54 14.92
C SER A 112 8.90 5.51 14.00
N VAL A 113 8.33 5.98 12.90
CA VAL A 113 7.58 5.16 11.94
C VAL A 113 8.01 5.44 10.52
N ILE A 114 7.92 4.43 9.66
CA ILE A 114 7.87 4.64 8.21
C ILE A 114 6.39 4.83 7.85
N CYS A 115 6.08 5.87 7.09
CA CYS A 115 4.70 6.19 6.73
C CYS A 115 4.53 6.70 5.31
N VAL A 116 3.27 6.74 4.86
CA VAL A 116 2.85 7.30 3.58
C VAL A 116 2.49 8.78 3.70
N ALA A 117 2.64 9.49 2.59
CA ALA A 117 2.10 10.83 2.39
C ALA A 117 1.56 10.96 0.96
N SER A 118 0.47 11.72 0.79
CA SER A 118 -0.12 12.01 -0.53
C SER A 118 0.61 13.12 -1.30
N LYS A 119 1.37 13.98 -0.61
CA LYS A 119 2.10 15.12 -1.17
C LYS A 119 3.53 15.19 -0.64
N ASP A 120 4.43 15.74 -1.45
CA ASP A 120 5.79 16.02 -1.02
C ASP A 120 5.78 17.00 0.18
N GLN A 121 6.64 16.73 1.16
CA GLN A 121 6.68 17.43 2.45
C GLN A 121 5.33 17.46 3.19
N GLY A 122 4.43 16.52 2.88
CA GLY A 122 3.13 16.37 3.54
C GLY A 122 3.22 15.73 4.92
N PRO A 123 2.14 15.73 5.73
CA PRO A 123 2.17 15.02 7.00
C PRO A 123 2.26 13.50 6.78
N CYS A 124 2.65 12.81 7.85
CA CYS A 124 2.54 11.35 7.96
C CYS A 124 1.06 10.97 8.00
N GLU A 125 0.48 10.56 6.87
CA GLU A 125 -0.96 10.32 6.71
C GLU A 125 -1.37 8.88 7.08
N GLY A 126 -0.41 7.95 7.06
CA GLY A 126 -0.67 6.54 7.41
C GLY A 126 0.59 5.75 7.70
N ILE A 127 0.63 5.05 8.83
CA ILE A 127 1.80 4.25 9.23
C ILE A 127 1.92 3.02 8.34
N ILE A 128 3.09 2.81 7.73
CA ILE A 128 3.44 1.52 7.11
C ILE A 128 3.88 0.57 8.22
N TYR A 129 4.94 0.92 8.97
CA TYR A 129 5.38 0.16 10.14
C TYR A 129 6.18 1.01 11.14
N THR A 130 6.22 0.53 12.38
CA THR A 130 6.99 1.16 13.47
C THR A 130 8.41 0.60 13.52
N LEU A 131 9.38 1.49 13.70
CA LEU A 131 10.79 1.15 13.85
C LEU A 131 11.07 0.59 15.25
N LYS A 132 12.12 -0.21 15.38
CA LYS A 132 12.58 -0.64 16.71
C LYS A 132 13.09 0.57 17.50
N PRO A 133 12.99 0.56 18.83
CA PRO A 133 13.62 1.58 19.66
C PRO A 133 15.11 1.71 19.33
N GLY A 134 15.58 2.94 19.07
CA GLY A 134 16.98 3.23 18.74
C GLY A 134 17.42 2.87 17.32
N GLN A 135 16.54 2.33 16.46
CA GLN A 135 16.84 2.10 15.05
C GLN A 135 16.92 3.44 14.30
N ASP A 136 17.97 3.62 13.49
CA ASP A 136 18.08 4.77 12.59
C ASP A 136 16.97 4.71 11.52
N GLY A 137 16.08 5.69 11.56
CA GLY A 137 14.97 5.76 10.62
C GLY A 137 15.39 6.11 9.21
N ILE A 138 16.37 6.99 9.03
CA ILE A 138 16.86 7.41 7.71
C ILE A 138 17.49 6.21 7.03
N GLN A 139 18.30 5.44 7.76
CA GLN A 139 18.86 4.19 7.27
C GLN A 139 17.77 3.16 6.97
N ALA A 140 16.76 3.01 7.83
CA ALA A 140 15.65 2.08 7.58
C ALA A 140 14.87 2.43 6.31
N LEU A 141 14.59 3.73 6.13
CA LEU A 141 13.94 4.26 4.94
C LEU A 141 14.82 4.02 3.70
N ASN A 142 16.09 4.38 3.75
CA ASN A 142 17.02 4.16 2.65
C ASN A 142 17.14 2.67 2.27
N ASN A 143 17.22 1.76 3.25
CA ASN A 143 17.31 0.32 3.02
C ASN A 143 16.06 -0.24 2.31
N LEU A 144 14.87 0.23 2.70
CA LEU A 144 13.61 -0.09 2.00
C LEU A 144 13.69 0.27 0.50
N PHE A 145 14.46 1.30 0.15
CA PHE A 145 14.56 1.78 -1.22
C PHE A 145 15.77 1.27 -2.01
N ALA A 146 16.89 1.01 -1.35
CA ALA A 146 18.08 0.39 -1.95
C ALA A 146 17.74 -0.99 -2.53
N TRP A 147 16.98 -1.79 -1.78
CA TRP A 147 16.51 -3.11 -2.23
C TRP A 147 15.64 -3.06 -3.48
N ARG A 148 14.87 -1.98 -3.70
CA ARG A 148 14.01 -1.85 -4.90
C ARG A 148 14.77 -1.52 -6.18
N LYS A 149 15.92 -0.87 -6.08
CA LYS A 149 16.68 -0.44 -7.27
C LYS A 149 17.69 -1.48 -7.77
N GLY A 150 17.84 -2.61 -7.06
CA GLY A 150 18.81 -3.64 -7.38
C GLY A 150 20.23 -3.12 -7.25
N GLU A 151 20.69 -2.91 -6.02
CA GLU A 151 22.09 -2.58 -5.63
C GLU A 151 22.83 -1.46 -6.38
N GLU A 152 22.20 -0.74 -7.30
CA GLU A 152 22.72 0.45 -7.94
C GLU A 152 21.75 1.62 -7.70
N GLY A 153 22.17 2.57 -6.87
CA GLY A 153 21.54 3.90 -6.83
C GLY A 153 20.74 4.24 -5.58
N LEU A 154 21.39 4.17 -4.42
CA LEU A 154 21.37 5.37 -3.59
C LEU A 154 22.66 6.13 -3.92
N GLU A 155 22.56 7.26 -4.62
CA GLU A 155 23.66 8.22 -4.66
C GLU A 155 23.92 8.64 -3.21
N SER A 156 24.89 7.99 -2.58
CA SER A 156 25.42 8.37 -1.28
C SER A 156 26.26 9.61 -1.48
N ASN A 157 25.64 10.78 -1.51
CA ASN A 157 26.32 12.06 -1.32
C ASN A 157 25.38 13.05 -0.64
N TYR A 158 25.25 12.93 0.67
CA TYR A 158 24.85 14.06 1.48
C TYR A 158 25.64 14.07 2.78
N GLU A 159 26.64 14.93 2.82
CA GLU A 159 27.47 15.20 4.00
C GLU A 159 26.64 15.81 5.16
N SER A 160 25.46 16.35 4.85
CA SER A 160 24.55 16.98 5.83
C SER A 160 23.09 17.04 5.31
N VAL A 161 22.31 15.96 5.41
CA VAL A 161 20.84 16.08 5.27
C VAL A 161 20.27 16.39 6.65
N THR A 162 19.84 17.63 6.87
CA THR A 162 19.01 17.98 8.03
C THR A 162 17.53 17.66 7.82
N ALA A 163 17.14 17.25 6.61
CA ALA A 163 15.76 16.96 6.21
C ALA A 163 15.49 15.45 6.02
N ILE A 164 14.34 14.99 6.49
CA ILE A 164 13.86 13.62 6.26
C ILE A 164 13.44 13.48 4.78
N PRO A 165 13.93 12.48 4.03
CA PRO A 165 13.62 12.35 2.61
C PRO A 165 12.17 11.87 2.40
N TYR A 166 11.52 12.39 1.37
CA TYR A 166 10.24 11.93 0.83
C TYR A 166 10.51 11.20 -0.47
N ILE A 167 10.15 9.93 -0.53
CA ILE A 167 10.48 9.08 -1.67
C ILE A 167 9.22 8.83 -2.47
N ASP A 168 9.17 9.40 -3.68
CA ASP A 168 8.08 9.21 -4.64
C ASP A 168 8.07 7.74 -5.13
N VAL A 169 6.95 7.07 -4.90
CA VAL A 169 6.71 5.69 -5.34
C VAL A 169 5.62 5.60 -6.41
N GLY A 170 4.95 6.72 -6.73
CA GLY A 170 3.80 6.76 -7.61
C GLY A 170 4.08 6.28 -9.04
N THR A 171 5.28 6.56 -9.56
CA THR A 171 5.71 6.12 -10.91
C THR A 171 5.93 4.61 -11.05
N ARG A 172 6.00 3.88 -9.93
CA ARG A 172 6.18 2.42 -9.87
C ARG A 172 4.89 1.66 -9.67
N LEU A 173 3.90 2.35 -9.12
CA LEU A 173 2.57 1.81 -8.93
C LEU A 173 1.77 2.00 -10.22
N ASP A 174 0.82 1.12 -10.52
CA ASP A 174 -0.11 1.29 -11.64
C ASP A 174 -1.15 2.38 -11.31
N GLU A 175 -0.69 3.51 -10.78
CA GLU A 175 -1.51 4.69 -10.59
C GLU A 175 -1.64 5.39 -11.93
N THR A 176 -2.79 5.21 -12.58
CA THR A 176 -3.21 6.09 -13.68
C THR A 176 -3.11 7.53 -13.21
N THR A 177 -2.17 8.29 -13.76
CA THR A 177 -2.00 9.71 -13.52
C THR A 177 -3.32 10.39 -13.89
N VAL A 178 -4.13 10.78 -12.91
CA VAL A 178 -5.12 11.83 -13.14
C VAL A 178 -4.35 13.12 -13.19
N GLU A 179 -4.12 13.54 -14.43
CA GLU A 179 -3.64 14.84 -14.84
C GLU A 179 -4.28 15.92 -13.95
N ALA A 180 -3.47 16.56 -13.13
CA ALA A 180 -3.82 17.86 -12.58
C ALA A 180 -4.11 18.75 -13.79
N THR A 181 -5.35 19.22 -13.91
CA THR A 181 -5.76 20.25 -14.86
C THR A 181 -4.85 21.47 -14.66
N SER A 182 -3.78 21.56 -15.43
CA SER A 182 -2.97 22.77 -15.54
C SER A 182 -3.51 23.58 -16.71
N GLU A 183 -4.08 24.74 -16.40
CA GLU A 183 -4.37 25.79 -17.37
C GLU A 183 -3.07 26.18 -18.15
N PRO A 184 -3.18 26.62 -19.41
CA PRO A 184 -2.02 26.78 -20.29
C PRO A 184 -1.22 28.04 -19.92
N LYS A 185 0.03 27.88 -19.48
CA LYS A 185 1.04 28.95 -19.54
C LYS A 185 1.76 28.88 -20.88
N THR A 186 1.37 29.79 -21.75
CA THR A 186 2.00 30.09 -23.05
C THR A 186 3.51 30.31 -22.89
N SER A 187 4.27 29.51 -23.64
CA SER A 187 5.69 29.68 -23.87
C SER A 187 5.91 30.88 -24.80
N THR A 188 6.80 31.81 -24.45
CA THR A 188 7.42 32.72 -25.41
C THR A 188 8.90 32.85 -25.10
N THR A 189 9.68 32.14 -25.90
CA THR A 189 11.12 32.25 -26.07
C THR A 189 11.47 33.62 -26.68
N LYS A 190 12.43 34.35 -26.10
CA LYS A 190 13.23 35.31 -26.88
C LYS A 190 14.66 35.45 -26.34
N LYS A 191 15.54 34.64 -26.93
CA LYS A 191 16.91 34.91 -27.40
C LYS A 191 17.52 36.25 -26.95
N THR A 192 18.46 36.18 -26.01
CA THR A 192 19.38 37.27 -25.66
C THR A 192 20.67 37.17 -26.49
N ALA A 193 20.98 38.20 -27.25
CA ALA A 193 22.32 38.47 -27.78
C ALA A 193 22.54 39.99 -27.74
N PRO A 194 23.50 40.50 -26.95
CA PRO A 194 23.95 41.88 -27.08
C PRO A 194 25.13 41.95 -28.05
N GLN A 195 25.00 42.85 -29.02
CA GLN A 195 25.98 43.16 -30.04
C GLN A 195 27.23 43.82 -29.45
N GLN A 196 28.38 43.45 -30.04
CA GLN A 196 29.69 44.03 -29.82
C GLN A 196 29.74 45.46 -30.37
N VAL A 197 30.18 46.41 -29.54
CA VAL A 197 30.61 47.75 -29.96
C VAL A 197 31.83 48.16 -29.13
N THR A 198 33.00 48.21 -29.77
CA THR A 198 34.16 49.07 -29.42
C THR A 198 34.11 50.30 -30.35
N PRO A 199 34.80 51.45 -30.12
CA PRO A 199 35.96 51.75 -29.24
C PRO A 199 35.67 52.99 -28.32
N ASP A 200 36.50 53.49 -27.40
CA ASP A 200 37.78 54.20 -27.54
C ASP A 200 38.40 54.51 -26.15
N ASN A 201 39.71 54.24 -26.02
CA ASN A 201 40.80 55.04 -25.44
C ASN A 201 40.53 56.20 -24.43
N TYR A 202 40.93 56.04 -23.15
CA TYR A 202 41.58 57.06 -22.27
C TYR A 202 42.00 56.42 -20.92
N ARG A 203 43.29 56.15 -20.64
CA ARG A 203 44.28 56.96 -19.89
C ARG A 203 43.99 57.25 -18.40
N ASP A 204 45.02 56.91 -17.59
CA ASP A 204 45.46 57.48 -16.31
C ASP A 204 44.71 57.08 -15.01
N LEU A 205 45.26 56.11 -14.26
CA LEU A 205 46.08 56.27 -13.03
C LEU A 205 46.26 54.94 -12.27
#